data_AF-A0A553RMZ2-F1
#
_entry.id   AF-A0A553RMZ2-F1
#
_cell.length_a   1.000
_cell.length_b   1.000
_cell.length_c   1.000
_cell.angle_alpha   90.00
_cell.angle_beta   90.00
_cell.angle_gamma   90.00
#
_symmetry.space_group_name_H-M   'P 1'
#
loop_
_entity.id
_entity.type
_entity.pdbx_description
1 polymer ?
#
loop_
_entity_poly.entity_id
_entity_poly.type
_entity_poly.pdbx_seq_one_letter_code
_entity_poly.pdbx_strand_id
1 'polypeptide(L)' 'MASSLGLFRGDPALMQEVRWTKTAGSASEKFQETSIFNETLRIPGIQRMQGGRYYCKAENGVGVAAIKSIRVDVQ' A
#
# COMPACT_ATOMS: atom_id res chain seq x y z
N MET A 1 9.22 -21.60 38.02
CA MET A 1 7.94 -21.41 37.31
C MET A 1 8.26 -21.33 35.83
N ALA A 2 8.15 -22.45 35.11
CA ALA A 2 8.39 -22.53 33.68
C ALA A 2 7.17 -23.20 33.05
N SER A 3 6.63 -22.60 31.97
CA SER A 3 5.80 -23.19 30.90
C SER A 3 5.29 -22.02 30.05
N SER A 4 5.97 -21.62 28.99
CA SER A 4 5.88 -22.11 27.60
C SER A 4 4.68 -21.56 26.80
N LEU A 5 5.02 -21.08 25.60
CA LEU A 5 4.23 -20.34 24.61
C LEU A 5 2.84 -20.93 24.26
N GLY A 6 1.93 -20.03 23.86
CA GLY A 6 1.14 -20.25 22.63
C GLY A 6 -0.34 -19.90 22.71
N LEU A 7 -0.72 -18.76 22.11
CA LEU A 7 -1.99 -18.57 21.39
C LEU A 7 -1.98 -17.23 20.61
N PHE A 8 -1.07 -17.09 19.62
CA PHE A 8 -1.29 -16.16 18.48
C PHE A 8 -2.09 -16.87 17.38
N ARG A 9 -3.13 -17.60 17.78
CA ARG A 9 -3.96 -18.38 16.86
C ARG A 9 -5.25 -17.60 16.67
N GLY A 10 -5.19 -16.44 15.99
CA GLY A 10 -6.40 -15.66 15.80
C GLY A 10 -6.40 -14.24 15.26
N ASP A 11 -5.31 -13.56 14.86
CA ASP A 11 -5.42 -12.13 14.47
C ASP A 11 -5.22 -11.86 12.97
N PRO A 12 -6.11 -12.32 12.07
CA PRO A 12 -6.03 -12.00 10.65
C PRO A 12 -6.47 -10.55 10.32
N ALA A 13 -7.11 -9.85 11.25
CA ALA A 13 -7.99 -8.74 10.91
C ALA A 13 -8.32 -7.87 12.12
N LEU A 14 -7.73 -6.68 12.19
CA LEU A 14 -8.49 -5.49 12.56
C LEU A 14 -8.32 -4.54 11.38
N MET A 15 -9.01 -4.90 10.28
CA MET A 15 -9.20 -4.12 9.04
C MET A 15 -8.03 -3.19 8.73
N GLN A 16 -6.96 -3.73 8.15
CA GLN A 16 -5.87 -2.89 7.70
C GLN A 16 -6.39 -1.99 6.55
N GLU A 17 -6.35 -0.68 6.74
CA GLU A 17 -6.62 0.26 5.66
C GLU A 17 -5.34 0.35 4.82
N VAL A 18 -5.38 -0.17 3.60
CA VAL A 18 -4.28 -0.02 2.64
C VAL A 18 -4.53 1.19 1.75
N ARG A 19 -3.61 2.15 1.84
CA ARG A 19 -3.63 3.37 1.03
C ARG A 19 -2.41 3.44 0.13
N TRP A 20 -2.66 3.70 -1.16
CA TRP A 20 -1.61 3.96 -2.14
C TRP A 20 -1.45 5.46 -2.37
N THR A 21 -0.19 5.92 -2.47
CA THR A 21 0.15 7.29 -2.83
C THR A 21 1.30 7.31 -3.84
N LYS A 22 1.45 8.41 -4.58
CA LYS A 22 2.56 8.65 -5.51
C LYS A 22 3.32 9.92 -5.10
N THR A 23 4.65 9.92 -5.18
CA THR A 23 5.43 11.16 -5.00
C THR A 23 5.05 12.18 -6.06
N ALA A 24 4.77 13.42 -5.66
CA ALA A 24 4.55 14.53 -6.58
C ALA A 24 5.81 14.76 -7.44
N GLY A 25 5.63 14.83 -8.76
CA GLY A 25 6.75 15.03 -9.68
C GLY A 25 6.38 14.90 -11.16
N SER A 26 5.33 14.16 -11.51
CA SER A 26 4.78 14.12 -12.87
C SER A 26 3.37 13.52 -12.83
N ALA A 27 2.34 14.30 -13.16
CA ALA A 27 0.92 13.94 -13.12
C ALA A 27 0.30 13.79 -11.71
N SER A 28 0.19 14.91 -10.99
CA SER A 28 -0.79 15.05 -9.90
C SER A 28 -2.24 15.06 -10.40
N GLU A 29 -2.46 15.18 -11.72
CA GLU A 29 -3.78 15.42 -12.33
C GLU A 29 -4.59 14.13 -12.59
N LYS A 30 -3.96 12.94 -12.54
CA LYS A 30 -4.64 11.67 -12.88
C LYS A 30 -4.39 10.53 -11.89
N PHE A 31 -4.06 10.83 -10.62
CA PHE A 31 -4.17 9.78 -9.59
C PHE A 31 -5.63 9.30 -9.41
N GLN A 32 -6.60 10.03 -9.97
CA GLN A 32 -8.02 9.68 -9.94
C GLN A 32 -8.42 8.48 -10.81
N GLU A 33 -7.67 8.15 -11.88
CA GLU A 33 -7.93 6.93 -12.69
C GLU A 33 -7.34 5.66 -12.06
N THR A 34 -6.50 5.80 -11.03
CA THR A 34 -5.97 4.65 -10.30
C THR A 34 -7.04 4.11 -9.37
N SER A 35 -7.48 2.88 -9.64
CA SER A 35 -8.46 2.20 -8.79
C SER A 35 -7.73 1.33 -7.78
N ILE A 36 -8.06 1.49 -6.49
CA ILE A 36 -7.61 0.58 -5.44
C ILE A 36 -8.66 -0.51 -5.31
N PHE A 37 -8.29 -1.75 -5.65
CA PHE A 37 -9.17 -2.92 -5.56
C PHE A 37 -8.55 -3.96 -4.65
N ASN A 38 -9.21 -4.31 -3.55
CA ASN A 38 -8.67 -5.24 -2.55
C ASN A 38 -7.20 -4.92 -2.24
N GLU A 39 -6.94 -3.68 -1.79
CA GLU A 39 -5.60 -3.23 -1.38
C GLU A 39 -4.56 -3.19 -2.52
N THR A 40 -4.95 -3.51 -3.75
CA THR A 40 -4.07 -3.57 -4.92
C THR A 40 -4.23 -2.31 -5.77
N LEU A 41 -3.11 -1.66 -6.08
CA LEU A 41 -3.07 -0.53 -7.01
C LEU A 41 -3.22 -1.01 -8.45
N ARG A 42 -4.30 -0.58 -9.13
CA ARG A 42 -4.53 -0.85 -10.55
C ARG A 42 -4.47 0.44 -11.36
N ILE A 43 -3.63 0.44 -12.40
CA ILE A 43 -3.45 1.56 -13.33
C ILE A 43 -3.62 1.03 -14.75
N PRO A 44 -4.86 0.93 -15.28
CA PRO A 44 -5.08 0.50 -16.64
C PRO A 44 -4.51 1.53 -17.63
N GLY A 45 -3.81 1.07 -18.67
CA GLY A 45 -3.27 1.95 -19.72
C GLY A 45 -2.22 2.95 -19.23
N ILE A 46 -1.29 2.50 -18.37
CA ILE A 46 -0.27 3.36 -17.78
C ILE A 46 0.56 4.10 -18.84
N GLN A 47 0.75 5.41 -18.63
CA GLN A 47 1.54 6.29 -19.49
C GLN A 47 2.90 6.61 -18.85
N ARG A 48 3.90 6.99 -19.66
CA ARG A 48 5.25 7.32 -19.15
C ARG A 48 5.25 8.40 -18.06
N MET A 49 4.37 9.40 -18.17
CA MET A 49 4.20 10.45 -17.16
C MET A 49 3.65 9.93 -15.82
N GLN A 50 2.98 8.78 -15.83
CA GLN A 50 2.51 8.10 -14.63
C GLN A 50 3.60 7.24 -13.97
N GLY A 51 4.74 7.02 -14.61
CA GLY A 51 5.92 6.44 -13.94
C GLY A 51 6.36 7.24 -12.71
N GLY A 52 7.09 6.60 -11.81
CA GLY A 52 7.59 7.24 -10.59
C GLY A 52 7.57 6.36 -9.36
N ARG A 53 7.70 6.97 -8.18
CA ARG A 53 7.71 6.28 -6.90
C ARG A 53 6.31 6.25 -6.30
N TYR A 54 5.86 5.04 -5.97
CA TYR A 54 4.60 4.76 -5.30
C TYR A 54 4.87 4.22 -3.90
N TYR A 55 3.97 4.53 -2.97
CA TYR A 55 4.00 4.02 -1.61
C TYR A 55 2.70 3.30 -1.30
N CYS A 56 2.84 2.14 -0.65
CA CYS A 56 1.76 1.45 0.01
C CYS A 56 1.93 1.67 1.51
N LYS A 57 0.88 2.20 2.15
CA LYS A 57 0.78 2.33 3.61
C LYS A 57 -0.32 1.38 4.10
N ALA A 58 0.03 0.52 5.05
CA ALA A 58 -0.92 -0.35 5.76
C ALA A 58 -0.99 0.07 7.23
N GLU A 59 -2.20 0.34 7.72
CA GLU A 59 -2.46 0.79 9.08
C GLU A 59 -3.66 0.05 9.65
N ASN A 60 -3.52 -0.50 10.86
CA ASN A 60 -4.56 -1.25 11.57
C ASN A 60 -4.85 -0.67 12.98
N GLY A 61 -4.41 0.57 13.22
CA GLY A 61 -4.56 1.25 14.52
C GLY A 61 -3.63 0.75 15.63
N VAL A 62 -2.76 -0.22 15.37
CA VAL A 62 -1.82 -0.77 16.37
C VAL A 62 -0.37 -0.51 15.95
N GLY A 63 0.38 0.17 16.81
CA GLY A 63 1.79 0.46 16.57
C GLY A 63 2.01 1.47 15.45
N VAL A 64 3.18 1.40 14.80
CA VAL A 64 3.54 2.29 13.69
C VAL A 64 3.09 1.67 12.38
N ALA A 65 2.46 2.47 11.51
CA ALA A 65 2.01 2.02 10.19
C ALA A 65 3.17 1.46 9.35
N ALA A 66 2.90 0.37 8.63
CA ALA A 66 3.86 -0.22 7.71
C ALA A 66 3.86 0.55 6.38
N ILE A 67 5.04 0.98 5.92
CA ILE A 67 5.18 1.72 4.65
C ILE A 67 6.20 1.01 3.77
N LYS A 68 5.83 0.74 2.51
CA LYS A 68 6.72 0.20 1.49
C LYS A 68 6.65 1.06 0.23
N SER A 69 7.77 1.17 -0.46
CA SER A 69 7.87 1.94 -1.71
C SER A 69 8.26 1.05 -2.88
N ILE A 70 7.73 1.36 -4.05
CA ILE A 70 8.11 0.75 -5.33
C ILE A 70 8.33 1.85 -6.37
N ARG A 71 9.30 1.66 -7.26
CA ARG A 71 9.49 2.52 -8.43
C ARG A 71 8.91 1.81 -9.64
N VAL A 72 7.99 2.46 -10.33
CA VAL A 72 7.38 1.98 -11.57
C VAL A 72 8.05 2.70 -12.73
N ASP A 73 8.70 1.93 -13.59
CA ASP A 73 9.29 2.37 -14.84
C ASP A 73 8.38 1.93 -16.00
N VAL A 74 8.11 2.84 -16.93
CA VAL A 74 7.20 2.61 -18.06
C VAL A 74 8.00 2.77 -19.33
N GLN A 75 8.10 1.68 -20.10
CA GLN A 75 8.84 1.65 -21.37
C GLN A 75 7.99 2.18 -22.52
#